data_AF-A0A2S9GKY4-F1
#
_entry.id   AF-A0A2S9GKY4-F1
#
_cell.length_a   1.000
_cell.length_b   1.000
_cell.length_c   1.000
_cell.angle_alpha   90.00
_cell.angle_beta   90.00
_cell.angle_gamma   90.00
#
_symmetry.space_group_name_H-M   'P 1'
#
loop_
_entity.id
_entity.type
_entity.pdbx_description
1 polymer ?
#
loop_
_entity_poly.entity_id
_entity_poly.type
_entity_poly.pdbx_seq_one_letter_code
_entity_poly.pdbx_strand_id
1 'polypeptide(L)'
;ADRVLAALHGWLAPLPPEGASAIVFRDVEHAPELAADQEIRSADLLRNGIVDAIVPELPDAADEPKAFIGRLSATIAGELHR
;
A
#
# COMPACT_ATOMS: atom_id res chain seq x y z
N ALA A 1 -15.47 2.30 6.38
CA ALA A 1 -15.02 0.94 6.73
C ALA A 1 -14.50 0.99 8.15
N ASP A 2 -14.75 -0.03 8.96
CA ASP A 2 -14.27 -0.06 10.35
C ASP A 2 -12.78 -0.42 10.44
N ARG A 3 -12.28 -1.16 9.43
CA ARG A 3 -10.88 -1.56 9.27
C ARG A 3 -10.40 -1.38 7.84
N VAL A 4 -9.13 -1.06 7.67
CA VAL A 4 -8.44 -0.84 6.39
C VAL A 4 -7.21 -1.73 6.32
N LEU A 5 -7.09 -2.53 5.26
CA LEU A 5 -5.96 -3.42 5.04
C LEU A 5 -5.23 -3.05 3.74
N ALA A 6 -3.93 -3.26 3.71
CA ALA A 6 -3.11 -3.11 2.50
C ALA A 6 -2.33 -4.39 2.19
N ALA A 7 -2.10 -4.67 0.90
CA ALA A 7 -1.09 -5.66 0.50
C ALA A 7 0.31 -5.11 0.79
N LEU A 8 1.31 -5.98 0.97
CA LEU A 8 2.69 -5.59 1.29
C LEU A 8 3.26 -4.60 0.28
N HIS A 9 3.02 -4.80 -1.02
CA HIS A 9 3.48 -3.89 -2.07
C HIS A 9 2.40 -2.89 -2.52
N GLY A 10 1.27 -2.82 -1.80
CA GLY A 10 0.23 -1.83 -2.02
C GLY A 10 0.66 -0.42 -1.62
N TRP A 11 0.13 0.58 -2.32
CA TRP A 11 0.36 2.00 -2.05
C TRP A 11 -0.94 2.79 -2.20
N LEU A 12 -1.01 3.94 -1.53
CA LEU A 12 -2.14 4.85 -1.60
C LEU A 12 -1.64 6.30 -1.61
N ALA A 13 -2.00 7.04 -2.65
CA ALA A 13 -1.68 8.47 -2.78
C ALA A 13 -2.89 9.21 -3.39
N PRO A 14 -3.10 10.49 -3.05
CA PRO A 14 -4.17 11.30 -3.63
C PRO A 14 -3.95 11.60 -5.13
N LEU A 15 -2.68 11.56 -5.57
CA LEU A 15 -2.26 11.74 -6.95
C LEU A 15 -1.07 10.81 -7.21
N PRO A 16 -0.95 10.17 -8.39
CA PRO A 16 0.25 9.42 -8.73
C PRO A 16 1.51 10.29 -8.64
N PRO A 17 2.63 9.75 -8.14
CA PRO A 17 3.85 10.53 -7.91
C PRO A 17 4.43 11.13 -9.20
N GLU A 18 4.25 10.49 -10.35
CA GLU A 18 4.62 11.02 -11.67
C GLU A 18 3.80 12.27 -12.01
N GLY A 19 2.50 12.26 -11.66
CA GLY A 19 1.63 13.42 -11.83
C GLY A 19 2.00 14.57 -10.89
N ALA A 20 2.34 14.26 -9.64
CA ALA A 20 2.84 15.24 -8.68
C ALA A 20 4.15 15.87 -9.17
N SER A 21 5.07 15.05 -9.69
CA SER A 21 6.32 15.50 -10.29
C SER A 21 6.07 16.45 -11.47
N ALA A 22 5.15 16.07 -12.37
CA ALA A 22 4.85 16.89 -13.56
C ALA A 22 4.26 18.26 -13.19
N ILE A 23 3.54 18.35 -12.08
CA ILE A 23 2.97 19.61 -11.58
C ILE A 23 4.03 20.49 -10.93
N VAL A 24 4.87 19.92 -10.05
CA VAL A 24 5.82 20.67 -9.21
C VAL A 24 7.12 20.95 -9.95
N PHE A 25 7.69 19.95 -10.61
CA PHE A 25 9.03 19.97 -11.22
C PHE A 25 9.01 20.05 -12.75
N ARG A 26 7.84 19.90 -13.39
CA ARG A 26 7.68 19.89 -14.86
C ARG A 26 8.35 18.71 -15.57
N ASP A 27 8.61 17.64 -14.84
CA ASP A 27 9.08 16.34 -15.36
C ASP A 27 8.49 15.19 -14.53
N VAL A 28 8.82 13.94 -14.86
CA VAL A 28 8.38 12.75 -14.09
C VAL A 28 9.50 12.12 -13.26
N GLU A 29 10.71 12.68 -13.32
CA GLU A 29 11.92 12.04 -12.76
C GLU A 29 11.96 12.12 -11.23
N HIS A 30 11.22 13.05 -10.63
CA HIS A 30 11.14 13.21 -9.18
C HIS A 30 10.07 12.31 -8.53
N ALA A 31 9.38 11.47 -9.31
CA ALA A 31 8.35 10.58 -8.78
C ALA A 31 8.85 9.66 -7.64
N PRO A 32 10.04 9.01 -7.72
CA PRO A 32 10.51 8.16 -6.63
C PRO A 32 10.77 8.90 -5.31
N GLU A 33 11.31 10.12 -5.40
CA GLU A 33 11.55 10.99 -4.24
C GLU A 33 10.22 11.45 -3.63
N LEU A 34 9.29 11.94 -4.46
CA LEU A 34 7.96 12.35 -4.04
C LEU A 34 7.17 11.21 -3.40
N ALA A 35 7.28 9.98 -3.92
CA ALA A 35 6.64 8.82 -3.34
C ALA A 35 7.16 8.50 -1.93
N ALA A 36 8.48 8.67 -1.71
CA ALA A 36 9.08 8.49 -0.39
C ALA A 36 8.65 9.60 0.58
N ASP A 37 8.69 10.85 0.14
CA ASP A 37 8.33 12.02 0.95
C ASP A 37 6.84 12.05 1.33
N GLN A 38 5.97 11.57 0.44
CA GLN A 38 4.54 11.46 0.68
C GLN A 38 4.16 10.22 1.50
N GLU A 39 5.11 9.34 1.82
CA GLU A 39 4.89 8.20 2.71
C GLU A 39 3.75 7.28 2.25
N ILE A 40 3.74 6.95 0.95
CA ILE A 40 2.60 6.28 0.30
C ILE A 40 2.62 4.75 0.37
N ARG A 41 3.71 4.15 0.87
CA ARG A 41 3.90 2.68 0.90
C ARG A 41 3.11 2.07 2.06
N SER A 42 2.68 0.82 1.92
CA SER A 42 1.97 0.06 2.96
C SER A 42 2.55 0.21 4.38
N ALA A 43 3.89 0.14 4.52
CA ALA A 43 4.58 0.28 5.80
C ALA A 43 4.44 1.70 6.40
N ASP A 44 4.50 2.73 5.56
CA ASP A 44 4.36 4.11 5.99
C ASP A 44 2.90 4.41 6.34
N LEU A 45 1.95 3.91 5.54
CA LEU A 45 0.52 3.98 5.80
C LEU A 45 0.15 3.31 7.14
N LEU A 46 0.77 2.18 7.48
CA LEU A 46 0.57 1.49 8.75
C LEU A 46 1.11 2.34 9.91
N ARG A 47 2.31 2.88 9.76
CA ARG A 47 2.94 3.76 10.76
C ARG A 47 2.09 5.02 11.02
N ASN A 48 1.45 5.55 9.98
CA ASN A 48 0.60 6.74 10.05
C ASN A 48 -0.85 6.43 10.48
N GLY A 49 -1.18 5.16 10.75
CA GLY A 49 -2.51 4.74 11.19
C GLY A 49 -3.60 4.83 10.11
N ILE A 50 -3.21 4.88 8.84
CA ILE A 50 -4.14 4.92 7.69
C ILE A 50 -4.61 3.51 7.34
N VAL A 51 -3.74 2.50 7.49
CA VAL A 51 -4.09 1.08 7.39
C VAL A 51 -3.90 0.42 8.76
N ASP A 52 -4.77 -0.52 9.10
CA ASP A 52 -4.74 -1.26 10.36
C ASP A 52 -3.84 -2.50 10.28
N ALA A 53 -3.70 -3.10 9.09
CA ALA A 53 -2.91 -4.31 8.89
C ALA A 53 -2.34 -4.40 7.46
N ILE A 54 -1.18 -5.07 7.35
CA ILE A 54 -0.53 -5.39 6.08
C ILE A 54 -0.62 -6.89 5.83
N VAL A 55 -1.07 -7.27 4.64
CA VAL A 55 -1.14 -8.65 4.16
C VAL A 55 0.16 -9.01 3.43
N PRO A 56 0.93 -10.01 3.90
CA PRO A 56 2.20 -10.37 3.29
C PRO A 56 2.08 -10.96 1.87
N GLU A 57 3.04 -10.61 1.02
CA GLU A 57 3.28 -11.19 -0.31
C GLU A 57 4.58 -12.00 -0.27
N LEU A 58 4.58 -13.24 -0.78
CA LEU A 58 5.67 -14.21 -0.60
C LEU A 58 5.85 -15.14 -1.83
N PRO A 59 6.36 -14.67 -2.98
CA PRO A 59 7.09 -13.42 -3.18
C PRO A 59 6.19 -12.26 -3.61
N ASP A 60 5.62 -12.32 -4.82
CA ASP A 60 4.62 -11.38 -5.32
C ASP A 60 3.24 -12.04 -5.25
N ALA A 61 2.21 -11.27 -4.89
CA ALA A 61 0.83 -11.75 -4.91
C ALA A 61 0.41 -12.32 -6.28
N ALA A 62 0.93 -11.77 -7.38
CA ALA A 62 0.63 -12.20 -8.75
C ALA A 62 1.21 -13.59 -9.07
N ASP A 63 2.32 -13.97 -8.45
CA ASP A 63 2.96 -15.26 -8.65
C ASP A 63 2.23 -16.39 -7.89
N GLU A 64 1.56 -16.05 -6.79
CA GLU A 64 0.87 -17.01 -5.92
C GLU A 64 -0.56 -16.56 -5.51
N PRO A 65 -1.45 -16.24 -6.46
CA PRO A 65 -2.70 -15.52 -6.18
C PRO A 65 -3.65 -16.28 -5.24
N LYS A 66 -3.69 -17.62 -5.33
CA LYS A 66 -4.52 -18.45 -4.43
C LYS A 66 -4.01 -18.43 -2.98
N ALA A 67 -2.70 -18.50 -2.80
CA ALA A 67 -2.09 -18.46 -1.47
C ALA A 67 -2.20 -17.05 -0.86
N PHE A 68 -2.01 -16.01 -1.67
CA PHE A 68 -2.24 -14.63 -1.28
C PHE A 68 -3.69 -14.39 -0.83
N ILE A 69 -4.69 -14.85 -1.58
CA ILE A 69 -6.11 -14.77 -1.18
C ILE A 69 -6.37 -15.50 0.14
N GLY A 70 -5.70 -16.64 0.37
CA GLY A 70 -5.75 -17.36 1.64
C GLY A 70 -5.26 -16.51 2.82
N ARG A 71 -4.11 -15.83 2.65
CA ARG A 71 -3.57 -14.92 3.67
C ARG A 71 -4.43 -13.67 3.88
N LEU A 72 -4.96 -13.08 2.80
CA LEU A 72 -5.90 -11.97 2.87
C LEU A 72 -7.14 -12.35 3.68
N SER A 73 -7.74 -13.51 3.38
CA SER A 73 -8.92 -14.02 4.08
C SER A 73 -8.65 -14.24 5.58
N ALA A 74 -7.50 -14.83 5.91
CA ALA A 74 -7.09 -15.03 7.29
C ALA A 74 -6.87 -13.70 8.04
N THR A 75 -6.31 -12.69 7.37
CA THR A 75 -6.09 -11.36 7.97
C THR A 75 -7.41 -10.64 8.21
N ILE A 76 -8.34 -10.68 7.25
CA ILE A 76 -9.69 -10.12 7.41
C ILE A 76 -10.40 -10.79 8.59
N ALA A 77 -10.35 -12.12 8.69
CA ALA A 77 -10.96 -12.85 9.80
C ALA A 77 -10.37 -12.43 11.16
N GLY A 78 -9.05 -12.20 11.25
CA GLY A 78 -8.40 -11.70 12.46
C GLY A 78 -8.83 -10.28 12.85
N GLU A 79 -9.03 -9.40 11.87
CA GLU A 79 -9.42 -8.00 12.11
C GLU A 79 -10.91 -7.80 12.41
N LEU A 80 -11.79 -8.71 12.00
CA LEU A 80 -13.22 -8.68 12.33
C LEU A 80 -13.51 -8.96 13.81
N HIS A 81 -12.55 -9.53 14.54
CA HIS A 81 -12.70 -9.92 15.94
C HIS A 81 -11.95 -9.01 16.92
N ARG A 82 -11.34 -7.93 16.42
CA ARG A 82 -10.70 -6.88 17.24
C ARG A 82 -11.63 -5.69 17.41
#